data_AF-A0A957S9C9-F1
#
_entry.id   AF-A0A957S9C9-F1
#
_cell.length_a   1.000
_cell.length_b   1.000
_cell.length_c   1.000
_cell.angle_alpha   90.00
_cell.angle_beta   90.00
_cell.angle_gamma   90.00
#
_symmetry.space_group_name_H-M   'P 1'
#
loop_
_entity.id
_entity.type
_entity.pdbx_description
1 polymer ?
#
loop_
_entity_poly.entity_id
_entity_poly.type
_entity_poly.pdbx_seq_one_letter_code
_entity_poly.pdbx_strand_id
1 'polypeptide(L)'
;MTLALKQGFGRLIRRTTDQGVVAILDERLTSKGYGRQARQDLPPARFSRSFSDVHQFYRRALDSQADFVLNVWALTGEHAAASARWRWQLLR
;
A
#
# COMPACT_ATOMS: atom_id res chain seq x y z
N MET A 1 -16.44 -10.18 0.47
CA MET A 1 -15.26 -9.29 0.34
C MET A 1 -13.94 -10.08 0.21
N THR A 2 -13.81 -11.24 0.86
CA THR A 2 -12.57 -12.03 0.91
C THR A 2 -12.02 -12.51 -0.44
N LEU A 3 -12.88 -12.92 -1.38
CA LEU A 3 -12.41 -13.49 -2.67
C LEU A 3 -11.66 -12.46 -3.52
N ALA A 4 -12.18 -11.23 -3.65
CA ALA A 4 -11.53 -10.18 -4.43
C ALA A 4 -10.17 -9.78 -3.84
N LEU A 5 -10.06 -9.74 -2.50
CA LEU A 5 -8.82 -9.43 -1.82
C LEU A 5 -7.77 -10.53 -2.05
N LYS A 6 -8.16 -11.80 -1.92
CA LYS A 6 -7.31 -12.96 -2.25
C LYS A 6 -6.82 -12.93 -3.70
N GLN A 7 -7.70 -12.60 -4.65
CA GLN A 7 -7.33 -12.47 -6.07
C GLN A 7 -6.39 -11.28 -6.32
N GLY A 8 -6.54 -10.18 -5.58
CA GLY A 8 -5.60 -9.07 -5.59
C GLY A 8 -4.18 -9.48 -5.18
N PHE A 9 -4.05 -10.32 -4.15
CA PHE A 9 -2.76 -10.86 -3.73
C PHE A 9 -2.12 -11.75 -4.80
N GLY A 10 -2.90 -12.56 -5.51
CA GLY A 10 -2.39 -13.38 -6.63
C GLY A 10 -1.88 -12.55 -7.82
N ARG A 11 -2.27 -11.27 -7.94
CA ARG A 11 -1.68 -10.36 -8.93
C ARG A 11 -0.30 -9.87 -8.52
N LEU A 12 -0.04 -9.76 -7.22
CA LEU A 12 1.22 -9.28 -6.64
C LEU A 12 2.27 -10.39 -6.58
N ILE A 13 1.89 -11.57 -6.09
CA ILE A 13 2.79 -12.71 -5.93
C ILE A 13 2.46 -13.74 -7.02
N ARG A 14 3.23 -13.73 -8.11
CA ARG A 14 3.11 -14.67 -9.24
C ARG A 14 4.23 -15.70 -9.27
N ARG A 15 5.38 -15.37 -8.70
CA ARG A 15 6.58 -16.20 -8.57
C ARG A 15 7.03 -16.25 -7.11
N THR A 16 7.81 -17.27 -6.75
CA THR A 16 8.32 -17.47 -5.38
C THR A 16 9.29 -16.37 -4.93
N THR A 17 9.90 -15.66 -5.88
CA THR A 17 10.82 -14.54 -5.63
C THR A 17 10.14 -13.18 -5.60
N ASP A 18 8.84 -13.11 -5.90
CA ASP A 18 8.13 -11.84 -5.93
C ASP A 18 8.01 -11.29 -4.50
N GLN A 19 8.33 -10.02 -4.34
CA GLN A 19 8.23 -9.31 -3.09
C GLN A 19 7.45 -8.02 -3.32
N GLY A 20 6.49 -7.71 -2.44
CA GLY A 20 5.74 -6.47 -2.57
C GLY A 20 4.83 -6.16 -1.39
N VAL A 21 4.17 -5.02 -1.49
CA VAL A 21 3.24 -4.52 -0.47
C VAL A 21 1.85 -4.38 -1.08
N VAL A 22 0.83 -4.86 -0.36
CA VAL A 22 -0.58 -4.59 -0.67
C VAL A 22 -1.09 -3.49 0.25
N ALA A 23 -1.40 -2.33 -0.31
CA ALA A 23 -2.06 -1.26 0.43
C ALA A 23 -3.58 -1.45 0.36
N ILE A 24 -4.25 -1.49 1.53
CA ILE A 24 -5.70 -1.53 1.59
C ILE A 24 -6.21 -0.27 2.26
N LEU A 25 -6.84 0.60 1.48
CA LEU A 25 -7.29 1.93 1.89
C LEU A 25 -8.76 1.92 2.31
N ASP A 26 -9.15 0.94 3.14
CA ASP A 26 -10.50 0.81 3.65
C ASP A 26 -10.46 0.66 5.19
N GLU A 27 -10.93 1.70 5.89
CA GLU A 27 -10.97 1.74 7.35
C GLU A 27 -11.84 0.62 7.95
N ARG A 28 -12.82 0.10 7.19
CA ARG A 28 -13.72 -0.98 7.62
C ARG A 28 -12.99 -2.28 7.92
N LEU A 29 -11.80 -2.49 7.35
CA LEU A 29 -10.93 -3.62 7.70
C LEU A 29 -10.41 -3.56 9.12
N THR A 30 -10.48 -2.40 9.76
CA THR A 30 -9.98 -2.21 11.13
C THR A 30 -11.10 -2.00 12.14
N SER A 31 -12.21 -1.37 11.73
CA SER A 31 -13.32 -1.01 12.60
C SER A 31 -14.41 -2.09 12.72
N LYS A 32 -14.48 -3.06 11.79
CA LYS A 32 -15.49 -4.14 11.82
C LYS A 32 -14.86 -5.49 12.13
N GLY A 33 -15.65 -6.37 12.76
CA GLY A 33 -15.23 -7.74 13.14
C GLY A 33 -14.69 -8.59 11.98
N TYR A 34 -15.13 -8.30 10.75
CA TYR A 34 -14.60 -8.91 9.51
C TYR A 34 -13.09 -8.71 9.33
N GLY A 35 -12.49 -7.65 9.89
CA GLY A 35 -11.04 -7.41 9.83
C GLY A 35 -10.18 -8.51 10.44
N ARG A 36 -10.69 -9.26 11.43
CA ARG A 36 -10.01 -10.46 11.94
C ARG A 36 -10.09 -11.61 10.94
N GLN A 37 -11.27 -11.85 10.39
CA GLN A 37 -11.49 -12.91 9.41
C GLN A 37 -10.70 -12.68 8.13
N ALA A 38 -10.70 -11.45 7.60
CA ALA A 38 -9.92 -11.05 6.44
C ALA A 38 -8.42 -11.32 6.64
N ARG A 39 -7.87 -11.09 7.84
CA ARG A 39 -6.47 -11.39 8.15
C ARG A 39 -6.16 -12.88 8.17
N GLN A 40 -7.08 -13.71 8.66
CA GLN A 40 -6.94 -15.17 8.64
C GLN A 40 -7.04 -15.74 7.22
N ASP A 41 -7.82 -15.07 6.38
CA ASP A 41 -8.06 -15.45 5.00
C ASP A 41 -6.93 -15.07 4.05
N LEU A 42 -6.10 -14.09 4.40
CA LEU A 42 -5.00 -13.66 3.54
C LEU A 42 -3.77 -14.58 3.68
N PRO A 43 -2.93 -14.67 2.63
CA PRO A 43 -1.63 -15.32 2.75
C PRO A 43 -0.84 -14.75 3.94
N PRO A 44 0.00 -15.55 4.62
CA PRO A 44 0.84 -15.06 5.71
C PRO A 44 1.63 -13.81 5.28
N ALA A 45 1.33 -12.68 5.91
CA ALA A 45 1.93 -11.39 5.59
C ALA A 45 2.03 -10.52 6.84
N ARG A 46 3.04 -9.64 6.88
CA ARG A 46 3.18 -8.64 7.94
C ARG A 46 2.16 -7.52 7.71
N PHE A 47 1.30 -7.27 8.68
CA PHE A 47 0.37 -6.13 8.66
C PHE A 47 1.01 -4.91 9.31
N SER A 48 0.81 -3.75 8.70
CA SER A 48 1.19 -2.46 9.27
C SER A 48 0.16 -1.39 8.92
N ARG A 49 0.07 -0.37 9.79
CA ARG A 49 -0.63 0.89 9.51
C ARG A 49 0.34 2.06 9.33
N SER A 50 1.64 1.83 9.54
CA SER A 50 2.65 2.85 9.36
C SER A 50 3.15 2.83 7.92
N PHE A 51 3.05 3.97 7.24
CA PHE A 51 3.60 4.10 5.89
C PHE A 51 5.13 3.93 5.86
N SER A 52 5.82 4.25 6.96
CA SER A 52 7.29 4.06 7.08
C SER A 52 7.73 2.62 6.84
N ASP A 53 6.86 1.66 7.12
CA ASP A 53 7.18 0.24 7.00
C ASP A 53 7.26 -0.21 5.54
N VAL A 54 6.58 0.49 4.63
CA VAL A 54 6.68 0.27 3.18
C VAL A 54 8.11 0.59 2.72
N HIS A 55 8.63 1.73 3.18
CA HIS A 55 10.00 2.13 2.88
C HIS A 55 11.01 1.15 3.49
N GLN A 56 10.81 0.71 4.75
CA GLN A 56 11.68 -0.29 5.38
C GLN A 56 11.63 -1.64 4.64
N PHE A 57 10.46 -2.06 4.16
CA PHE A 57 10.30 -3.27 3.38
C PHE A 57 11.12 -3.20 2.09
N TYR A 58 10.93 -2.16 1.27
CA TYR A 58 11.63 -2.05 -0.02
C TYR A 58 13.14 -1.85 0.15
N ARG A 59 13.59 -1.14 1.19
CA ARG A 59 15.01 -1.04 1.53
C ARG A 59 15.67 -2.39 1.82
N ARG A 60 14.93 -3.33 2.41
CA ARG A 60 15.42 -4.70 2.68
C ARG A 60 15.28 -5.62 1.48
N ALA A 61 14.18 -5.47 0.73
CA ALA A 61 13.80 -6.33 -0.37
C ALA A 61 14.64 -6.14 -1.63
N LEU A 62 14.97 -4.89 -1.96
CA LEU A 62 15.56 -4.57 -3.27
C LEU A 62 17.09 -4.58 -3.26
N ASP A 63 17.74 -4.60 -2.09
CA ASP A 63 19.21 -4.50 -1.89
C ASP A 63 19.89 -3.41 -2.74
N SER A 64 19.09 -2.47 -3.26
CA SER A 64 19.48 -1.40 -4.14
C SER A 64 19.00 -0.09 -3.55
N GLN A 65 19.81 0.95 -3.72
CA GLN A 65 19.33 2.30 -3.46
C GLN A 65 18.27 2.61 -4.51
N ALA A 66 17.13 3.15 -4.08
CA ALA A 66 16.12 3.58 -5.03
C ALA A 66 16.76 4.66 -5.92
N ASP A 67 16.95 4.36 -7.19
CA ASP A 67 17.53 5.30 -8.17
C ASP A 67 16.66 6.54 -8.37
N PHE A 68 15.38 6.45 -7.99
CA PHE A 68 14.41 7.52 -8.13
C PHE A 68 13.38 7.49 -6.99
N VAL A 69 12.94 8.67 -6.57
CA VAL A 69 11.87 8.87 -5.58
C VAL A 69 10.80 9.79 -6.15
N LEU A 70 9.54 9.34 -6.15
CA LEU A 70 8.40 10.16 -6.54
C LEU A 70 7.70 10.73 -5.29
N ASN A 71 7.93 12.01 -5.02
CA ASN A 71 7.19 12.74 -4.00
C ASN A 71 5.85 13.18 -4.59
N VAL A 72 4.73 12.95 -3.89
CA VAL A 72 3.40 13.39 -4.30
C VAL A 72 2.75 14.12 -3.14
N TRP A 73 2.22 15.31 -3.39
CA TRP A 73 1.49 16.09 -2.40
C TRP A 73 0.24 16.72 -3.00
N ALA A 74 -0.81 16.85 -2.18
CA ALA A 74 -1.99 17.59 -2.56
C ALA A 74 -1.67 19.09 -2.55
N LEU A 75 -2.04 19.81 -3.60
CA LEU A 75 -2.15 21.26 -3.55
C LEU A 75 -3.42 21.58 -2.77
N THR A 76 -3.28 21.93 -1.49
CA THR A 76 -4.39 22.43 -0.67
C THR A 76 -4.81 23.79 -1.22
N GLY A 77 -5.81 23.80 -2.10
CA GLY A 77 -6.57 25.01 -2.40
C GLY A 77 -7.55 25.25 -1.26
N GLU A 78 -7.65 26.48 -0.78
CA GLU A 78 -8.49 26.90 0.36
C GLU A 78 -10.01 26.69 0.18
N HIS A 79 -10.47 25.98 -0.84
CA HIS A 79 -11.89 25.68 -1.08
C HIS A 79 -12.10 24.19 -1.35
N ALA A 80 -12.59 23.51 -0.32
CA ALA A 80 -12.69 22.05 -0.19
C ALA A 80 -13.73 21.35 -1.09
N ALA A 81 -14.07 21.86 -2.29
CA ALA A 81 -15.22 21.34 -3.04
C ALA A 81 -15.04 21.05 -4.54
N ALA A 82 -13.93 21.37 -5.20
CA ALA A 82 -13.80 21.02 -6.62
C ALA A 82 -12.35 20.79 -7.06
N SER A 83 -12.02 19.53 -7.38
CA SER A 83 -10.74 19.04 -7.91
C SER A 83 -9.54 19.17 -6.96
N ALA A 84 -9.19 18.07 -6.28
CA ALA A 84 -7.88 17.95 -5.67
C ALA A 84 -6.82 18.01 -6.78
N ARG A 85 -6.05 19.11 -6.83
CA ARG A 85 -4.88 19.19 -7.71
C ARG A 85 -3.69 18.55 -6.99
N TRP A 86 -2.99 17.66 -7.68
CA TRP A 86 -1.83 16.97 -7.13
C TRP A 86 -0.56 17.52 -7.77
N ARG A 87 0.49 17.71 -6.97
CA ARG A 87 1.84 17.93 -7.46
C ARG A 87 2.67 16.70 -7.19
N TRP A 88 3.63 16.48 -8.07
CA TRP A 88 4.61 15.43 -7.91
C TRP A 88 5.99 15.93 -8.32
N GLN A 89 7.02 15.34 -7.74
CA GLN A 89 8.40 15.60 -8.06
C GLN A 89 9.16 14.29 -8.08
N LEU A 90 9.82 14.01 -9.19
CA LEU A 90 10.75 12.90 -9.32
C LEU A 90 12.15 13.40 -8.90
N LEU A 91 12.70 12.79 -7.88
CA LEU A 91 14.08 12.96 -7.45
C LEU A 91 14.89 11.76 -7.95
N ARG A 92 16.16 11.99 -8.26
CA ARG A 92 17.16 10.95 -8.53
C ARG A 92 18.09 10.85 -7.33
#